data_AF-A0A564YK09-F1
#
_entry.id   AF-A0A564YK09-F1
#
_cell.length_a   1.000
_cell.length_b   1.000
_cell.length_c   1.000
_cell.angle_alpha   90.00
_cell.angle_beta   90.00
_cell.angle_gamma   90.00
#
_symmetry.space_group_name_H-M   'P 1'
#
loop_
_entity.id
_entity.type
_entity.pdbx_description
1 polymer ?
#
loop_
_entity_poly.entity_id
_entity_poly.type
_entity_poly.pdbx_seq_one_letter_code
_entity_poly.pdbx_strand_id
1 'polypeptide(L)'
;MNEEHGGDLLAAYLQGRVYVVGYGEYLDTMEMLDVAADGQWTSLTSNDCSLSQPLRVGSMTGIDNQLFIADYYSPSVYSIELEIDPESQNPKLGAMREIWKDCSFLLLTTIQLK
;
A
#
# COMPACT_ATOMS: atom_id res chain seq x y z
N MET A 1 1.52 14.65 -4.60
CA MET A 1 0.43 13.79 -5.08
C MET A 1 0.29 14.12 -6.53
N ASN A 2 0.50 13.14 -7.41
CA ASN A 2 0.44 13.37 -8.84
C ASN A 2 -0.99 13.31 -9.36
N GLU A 3 -1.90 12.67 -8.62
CA GLU A 3 -3.34 12.60 -8.93
C GLU A 3 -4.22 13.22 -7.82
N GLU A 4 -5.45 13.60 -8.16
CA GLU A 4 -6.42 14.10 -7.20
C GLU A 4 -7.22 12.92 -6.62
N HIS A 5 -6.78 12.37 -5.48
CA HIS A 5 -7.54 11.35 -4.76
C HIS A 5 -8.86 11.94 -4.26
N GLY A 6 -9.97 11.25 -4.49
CA GLY A 6 -11.32 11.80 -4.29
C GLY A 6 -11.85 11.77 -2.85
N GLY A 7 -11.12 11.12 -1.92
CA GLY A 7 -11.56 10.86 -0.55
C GLY A 7 -10.48 11.05 0.52
N ASP A 8 -10.72 10.52 1.73
CA ASP A 8 -9.74 10.53 2.82
C ASP A 8 -8.46 9.80 2.42
N LEU A 9 -7.31 10.37 2.74
CA LEU A 9 -6.02 9.82 2.37
C LEU A 9 -5.54 8.78 3.37
N LEU A 10 -5.15 7.62 2.86
CA LEU A 10 -4.41 6.62 3.61
C LEU A 10 -2.93 6.76 3.28
N ALA A 11 -2.08 6.75 4.30
CA ALA A 11 -0.64 6.90 4.13
C ALA A 11 0.15 5.93 5.02
N ALA A 12 1.21 5.36 4.47
CA ALA A 12 2.15 4.49 5.20
C ALA A 12 3.59 4.91 4.88
N TYR A 13 4.40 5.09 5.93
CA TYR A 13 5.82 5.38 5.77
C TYR A 13 6.64 4.10 5.90
N LEU A 14 7.39 3.74 4.85
CA LEU A 14 8.33 2.62 4.87
C LEU A 14 9.60 3.00 4.11
N GLN A 15 10.76 2.66 4.67
CA GLN A 15 12.05 2.75 3.98
C GLN A 15 12.36 4.10 3.31
N GLY A 16 12.02 5.22 3.96
CA GLY A 16 12.26 6.55 3.39
C GLY A 16 11.24 6.97 2.32
N ARG A 17 10.12 6.27 2.21
CA ARG A 17 9.07 6.52 1.24
C ARG A 17 7.71 6.61 1.92
N VAL A 18 6.83 7.45 1.38
CA VAL A 18 5.43 7.53 1.80
C VAL A 18 4.56 6.95 0.69
N TYR A 19 3.83 5.90 1.00
CA TYR A 19 2.85 5.28 0.11
C TYR A 19 1.49 5.91 0.40
N VAL A 20 0.78 6.37 -0.63
CA VAL A 20 -0.47 7.13 -0.52
C VAL A 20 -1.52 6.54 -1.46
N VAL A 21 -2.75 6.41 -0.97
CA VAL A 21 -3.91 5.99 -1.76
C VAL A 21 -5.18 6.55 -1.12
N GLY A 22 -6.20 6.85 -1.92
CA GLY A 22 -7.50 7.26 -1.39
C GLY A 22 -8.25 6.10 -0.71
N TYR A 23 -8.98 6.41 0.35
CA TYR A 23 -9.89 5.46 0.99
C TYR A 23 -10.96 4.97 0.00
N GLY A 24 -11.05 3.64 -0.16
CA GLY A 24 -11.95 3.00 -1.11
C GLY A 24 -11.47 3.06 -2.57
N GLU A 25 -10.33 3.69 -2.86
CA GLU A 25 -9.71 3.65 -4.17
C GLU A 25 -8.98 2.33 -4.41
N TYR A 26 -8.67 2.05 -5.67
CA TYR A 26 -7.98 0.83 -6.05
C TYR A 26 -6.49 0.91 -5.71
N LEU A 27 -5.90 -0.21 -5.33
CA LEU A 27 -4.48 -0.29 -5.03
C LEU A 27 -3.59 0.13 -6.23
N ASP A 28 -4.07 -0.01 -7.46
CA ASP A 28 -3.34 0.39 -8.67
C ASP A 28 -3.26 1.91 -8.88
N THR A 29 -4.05 2.71 -8.14
CA THR A 29 -3.93 4.17 -8.08
C THR A 29 -2.96 4.65 -7.00
N MET A 30 -2.31 3.71 -6.28
CA MET A 30 -1.38 4.06 -5.22
C MET A 30 -0.17 4.82 -5.76
N GLU A 31 0.19 5.88 -5.05
CA GLU A 31 1.35 6.70 -5.32
C GLU A 31 2.40 6.52 -4.23
N MET A 32 3.64 6.81 -4.58
CA MET A 32 4.77 6.77 -3.66
C MET A 32 5.55 8.06 -3.77
N LEU A 33 5.79 8.69 -2.63
CA LEU A 33 6.69 9.83 -2.47
C LEU A 33 8.03 9.32 -1.93
N ASP A 34 9.09 9.53 -2.70
CA ASP A 34 10.46 9.27 -2.23
C ASP A 34 10.95 10.47 -1.41
N VAL A 35 11.02 10.29 -0.08
CA VAL A 35 11.45 11.34 0.85
C VAL A 35 12.96 11.55 0.77
N ALA A 36 13.72 10.54 0.35
CA ALA A 36 15.16 10.61 0.21
C ALA A 36 15.60 11.19 -1.16
N ALA A 37 14.81 10.98 -2.21
CA ALA A 37 15.08 11.45 -3.57
C ALA A 37 14.28 12.72 -3.92
N ASP A 38 14.69 13.86 -3.35
CA ASP A 38 14.18 15.21 -3.66
C ASP A 38 12.65 15.39 -3.59
N GLY A 39 11.91 14.46 -2.95
CA GLY A 39 10.46 14.49 -2.89
C GLY A 39 9.77 14.10 -4.20
N GLN A 40 10.39 13.24 -5.00
CA GLN A 40 9.80 12.75 -6.25
C GLN A 40 8.59 11.85 -5.99
N TRP A 41 7.51 12.11 -6.71
CA TRP A 41 6.30 11.28 -6.70
C TRP A 41 6.27 10.32 -7.89
N THR A 42 5.91 9.07 -7.64
CA THR A 42 5.80 8.02 -8.67
C THR A 42 4.51 7.21 -8.47
N SER A 43 3.76 6.98 -9.55
CA SER A 43 2.61 6.08 -9.53
C SER A 43 3.08 4.62 -9.54
N LEU A 44 2.52 3.79 -8.66
CA LEU A 44 2.85 2.37 -8.58
C LEU A 44 1.97 1.59 -9.54
N THR A 45 2.47 1.35 -10.76
CA THR A 45 1.73 0.50 -11.70
C THR A 45 1.65 -0.92 -11.15
N SER A 46 0.43 -1.46 -10.99
CA SER A 46 0.18 -2.81 -10.48
C SER A 46 0.51 -3.93 -11.47
N ASN A 47 1.15 -3.62 -12.60
CA ASN A 47 1.31 -4.54 -13.73
C ASN A 47 2.02 -5.86 -13.37
N ASP A 48 2.81 -5.84 -12.29
CA ASP A 48 3.53 -7.01 -11.76
C ASP A 48 2.88 -7.61 -10.49
N CYS A 49 1.88 -6.93 -9.93
CA CYS A 49 1.08 -7.45 -8.83
C CYS A 49 0.08 -8.44 -9.41
N SER A 50 0.22 -9.73 -9.08
CA SER A 50 -0.74 -10.80 -9.43
C SER A 50 -2.07 -10.67 -8.65
N LEU A 51 -2.65 -9.48 -8.67
CA LEU A 51 -4.00 -9.21 -8.23
C LEU A 51 -4.94 -9.99 -9.13
N SER A 52 -5.37 -11.15 -8.67
CA SER A 52 -6.45 -11.91 -9.33
C SER A 52 -7.75 -11.11 -9.38
N GLN A 53 -7.89 -10.06 -8.56
CA GLN A 53 -9.03 -9.16 -8.50
C GLN A 53 -8.60 -7.72 -8.12
N PRO A 54 -9.34 -6.68 -8.57
CA PRO A 54 -9.11 -5.30 -8.15
C PRO A 54 -9.31 -5.14 -6.64
N LEU A 55 -8.25 -4.78 -5.91
CA LEU A 55 -8.30 -4.56 -4.46
C LEU A 55 -8.61 -3.08 -4.19
N ARG A 56 -9.61 -2.79 -3.35
CA ARG A 56 -9.89 -1.43 -2.86
C ARG A 56 -9.38 -1.27 -1.44
N VAL A 57 -8.70 -0.17 -1.16
CA VAL A 57 -7.99 0.01 0.11
C VAL A 57 -8.94 0.58 1.17
N GLY A 58 -9.25 -0.19 2.20
CA GLY A 58 -10.02 0.27 3.37
C GLY A 58 -9.14 0.81 4.50
N SER A 59 -7.96 0.21 4.70
CA SER A 59 -6.98 0.67 5.69
C SER A 59 -5.59 0.19 5.27
N MET A 60 -4.55 0.91 5.69
CA MET A 60 -3.17 0.60 5.33
C MET A 60 -2.20 0.88 6.46
N THR A 61 -1.19 0.04 6.63
CA THR A 61 -0.06 0.30 7.53
C THR A 61 1.22 -0.35 7.01
N GLY A 62 2.36 0.24 7.37
CA GLY A 62 3.69 -0.26 7.01
C GLY A 62 4.41 -0.85 8.21
N ILE A 63 4.96 -2.06 8.06
CA ILE A 63 5.82 -2.68 9.08
C ILE A 63 7.02 -3.31 8.37
N ASP A 64 8.22 -2.94 8.80
CA ASP A 64 9.50 -3.36 8.21
C ASP A 64 9.58 -3.09 6.70
N ASN A 65 9.56 -4.15 5.88
CA ASN A 65 9.56 -4.07 4.42
C ASN A 65 8.23 -4.56 3.80
N GLN A 66 7.17 -4.60 4.60
CA GLN A 66 5.87 -5.11 4.19
C GLN A 66 4.78 -4.07 4.39
N LEU A 67 3.99 -3.90 3.34
CA LEU A 67 2.78 -3.09 3.37
C LEU A 67 1.58 -4.00 3.67
N PHE A 68 0.80 -3.65 4.69
CA PHE A 68 -0.42 -4.35 5.06
C PHE A 68 -1.62 -3.55 4.63
N ILE A 69 -2.55 -4.20 3.92
CA ILE A 69 -3.76 -3.58 3.37
C ILE A 69 -4.97 -4.38 3.81
N ALA A 70 -5.96 -3.72 4.38
CA ALA A 70 -7.30 -4.27 4.56
C ALA A 70 -8.15 -3.89 3.34
N ASP A 71 -8.87 -4.86 2.79
CA ASP A 71 -9.84 -4.60 1.72
C ASP A 71 -11.01 -3.76 2.24
N TYR A 72 -11.55 -2.92 1.36
CA TYR A 72 -12.69 -2.06 1.65
C TYR A 72 -13.99 -2.86 1.77
N TYR A 73 -14.19 -3.86 0.92
CA TYR A 73 -15.45 -4.61 0.84
C TYR A 73 -15.46 -5.92 1.62
N SER A 74 -14.27 -6.42 1.98
CA SER A 74 -14.12 -7.66 2.69
C SER A 74 -13.20 -7.49 3.91
N PRO A 75 -13.34 -8.37 4.90
CA PRO A 75 -12.45 -8.36 6.06
C PRO A 75 -11.12 -9.08 5.77
N SER A 76 -10.73 -9.18 4.49
CA SER A 76 -9.46 -9.77 4.10
C SER A 76 -8.33 -8.77 4.32
N VAL A 77 -7.21 -9.28 4.86
CA VAL A 77 -5.97 -8.52 5.00
C VAL A 77 -4.91 -9.14 4.11
N TYR A 78 -4.17 -8.28 3.43
CA TYR A 78 -3.11 -8.64 2.52
C TYR A 78 -1.79 -8.04 2.99
N SER A 79 -0.72 -8.79 2.79
CA SER A 79 0.66 -8.30 2.90
C SER A 79 1.27 -8.20 1.51
N ILE A 80 1.98 -7.12 1.24
CA ILE A 80 2.74 -6.90 0.01
C ILE A 80 4.19 -6.63 0.40
N GLU A 81 5.11 -7.43 -0.12
CA GLU A 81 6.53 -7.17 0.00
C GLU A 81 6.92 -6.07 -0.99
N LEU A 82 7.60 -5.04 -0.50
CA LEU A 82 8.10 -3.97 -1.35
C LEU A 82 9.46 -4.38 -1.92
N GLU A 83 9.50 -4.61 -3.23
CA GLU A 83 10.74 -4.90 -3.94
C GLU A 83 11.39 -3.58 -4.36
N ILE A 84 12.55 -3.29 -3.79
CA ILE A 84 13.43 -2.23 -4.29
C ILE A 84 14.28 -2.85 -5.39
N ASP A 85 14.04 -2.46 -6.64
CA ASP A 85 15.01 -2.69 -7.69
C ASP A 85 16.19 -1.72 -7.49
N PRO A 86 17.41 -2.20 -7.22
CA PRO A 86 18.56 -1.32 -7.03
C PRO A 86 18.97 -0.59 -8.31
N GLU A 87 18.56 -1.04 -9.50
CA GLU A 87 18.83 -0.39 -10.79
C GLU A 87 17.68 0.55 -11.23
N SER A 88 16.45 0.25 -10.82
CA SER A 88 15.26 1.05 -11.06
C SER A 88 14.81 1.71 -9.76
N GLN A 89 15.03 3.02 -9.61
CA GLN A 89 14.50 3.81 -8.50
C GLN A 89 12.96 3.80 -8.38
N ASN A 90 12.26 3.11 -9.29
CA ASN A 90 10.83 2.88 -9.22
C ASN A 90 10.56 1.63 -8.37
N PRO A 91 10.05 1.78 -7.14
CA PRO A 91 9.62 0.64 -6.36
C PRO A 91 8.47 -0.07 -7.07
N LYS A 92 8.51 -1.40 -7.04
CA LYS A 92 7.41 -2.24 -7.52
C LYS A 92 6.71 -2.88 -6.34
N LEU A 93 5.39 -2.99 -6.45
CA LEU A 93 4.63 -3.82 -5.53
C LEU A 93 4.98 -5.28 -5.85
N GLY A 94 5.61 -5.97 -4.90
CA GLY A 94 5.96 -7.39 -5.04
C GLY A 94 4.75 -8.30 -4.92
N ALA A 95 4.99 -9.57 -4.60
CA ALA A 95 3.93 -10.55 -4.49
C ALA A 95 2.97 -10.23 -3.32
N MET A 96 1.69 -10.04 -3.64
CA MET A 96 0.62 -9.89 -2.65
C MET A 96 0.20 -11.26 -2.09
N ARG A 97 0.01 -11.33 -0.77
CA ARG A 97 -0.44 -12.54 -0.08
C ARG A 97 -1.61 -12.20 0.83
N GLU A 98 -2.71 -12.96 0.73
CA GLU A 98 -3.79 -12.89 1.71
C GLU A 98 -3.32 -13.58 3.00
N ILE A 99 -3.29 -12.84 4.11
CA ILE A 99 -2.80 -13.33 5.41
C ILE A 99 -3.93 -13.56 6.41
N TRP A 100 -5.11 -12.99 6.15
CA TRP A 100 -6.27 -13.13 7.01
C TRP A 100 -7.56 -13.01 6.21
N LYS A 101 -8.58 -13.79 6.59
CA LYS A 101 -9.95 -13.73 6.07
C LYS A 101 -10.93 -14.23 7.13
N ASP A 102 -11.74 -13.34 7.72
CA ASP A 102 -12.79 -13.73 8.68
C ASP A 102 -13.88 -12.66 8.75
N CYS A 103 -15.15 -12.99 9.01
CA CYS A 103 -16.35 -12.13 8.86
C CYS A 103 -16.46 -10.90 9.80
N SER A 104 -15.37 -10.41 10.38
CA SER A 104 -15.34 -9.27 11.29
C SER A 104 -14.64 -8.08 10.63
N PHE A 105 -15.23 -6.88 10.66
CA PHE A 105 -14.58 -5.66 10.16
C PHE A 105 -13.27 -5.40 10.93
N LEU A 106 -12.16 -5.24 10.20
CA LEU A 106 -10.83 -5.05 10.77
C LEU A 106 -10.36 -3.60 10.63
N LEU A 107 -9.80 -3.06 11.70
CA LEU A 107 -9.01 -1.84 11.68
C LEU A 107 -7.55 -2.23 11.93
N LEU A 108 -6.68 -1.96 10.95
CA LEU A 108 -5.24 -2.15 11.13
C LEU A 108 -4.69 -0.98 11.95
N THR A 109 -4.05 -1.29 13.07
CA THR A 109 -3.35 -0.30 13.90
C THR A 109 -1.99 -0.82 14.34
N THR A 110 -0.99 0.06 14.36
CA THR A 110 0.35 -0.28 14.82
C THR A 110 0.43 -0.03 16.33
N ILE A 111 0.68 -1.07 17.12
CA ILE A 111 0.91 -0.97 18.56
C ILE A 111 2.41 -1.12 18.82
N GLN A 112 3.05 -0.07 19.36
CA GLN A 112 4.43 -0.13 19.83
C GLN A 112 4.45 -0.69 21.27
N LEU A 113 4.98 -1.89 21.46
CA LEU A 113 5.18 -2.47 22.79
C LEU A 113 6.50 -1.92 23.39
N LYS A 114 6.43 -1.40 24.62
CA LYS A 114 7.58 -0.88 25.37
C LYS A 114 8.23 -1.95 26.23
#